data_AF-A0A505CLM0-F1
#
_entry.id   AF-A0A505CLM0-F1
#
_cell.length_a   1.000
_cell.length_b   1.000
_cell.length_c   1.000
_cell.angle_alpha   90.00
_cell.angle_beta   90.00
_cell.angle_gamma   90.00
#
_symmetry.space_group_name_H-M   'P 1'
#
loop_
_entity.id
_entity.type
_entity.pdbx_description
1 polymer ?
#
loop_
_entity_poly.entity_id
_entity_poly.type
_entity_poly.pdbx_seq_one_letter_code
_entity_poly.pdbx_strand_id
1 'polypeptide(L)'
;MPNDDAIRFLCNLFSRKLVSPRDIFTTSIFALLMSAPWRISEVVNLRHDCEVIQHSVDGVARYGIRYIGAKGYGEDIKWIPSAMQPIVKEALKRLRELSDNARRVASILEKIDECRKFKRILLDNESIHEIRSLFNTCERINNIRVGDIQEMISLLESKKPKGFPFVNGNKHLRYSSMLCLLNKNQLHATNKTCDYEIYMSTTKLYMHDISQRYQKDKIKNWENIFERNGVAEQKKYHLRTHQIRHLINTLAQRGGLSDVDIAKWSGRTHVKQNRVYDHMTNDELFTASVCFMRDEEVDIQTALKNNFGEGFSHIQNIINEIKYFQRNVGDNSVDLSDTRLLIDLLPHLESIYYNLKKKEDKHGKKIQ
;
A
#
# COMPACT_ATOMS: atom_id res chain seq x y z
N MET A 1 -5.88 -4.25 -19.23
CA MET A 1 -5.58 -4.99 -17.97
C MET A 1 -4.06 -5.04 -17.76
N PRO A 2 -3.55 -5.25 -16.52
CA PRO A 2 -2.12 -5.48 -16.29
C PRO A 2 -1.66 -6.79 -16.92
N ASN A 3 -0.36 -6.95 -17.15
CA ASN A 3 0.24 -8.22 -17.54
C ASN A 3 0.29 -9.15 -16.32
N ASP A 4 -0.36 -10.32 -16.41
CA ASP A 4 -0.45 -11.29 -15.32
C ASP A 4 0.92 -11.83 -14.89
N ASP A 5 1.85 -12.03 -15.82
CA ASP A 5 3.20 -12.48 -15.49
C ASP A 5 3.99 -11.42 -14.72
N ALA A 6 3.76 -10.14 -15.04
CA ALA A 6 4.37 -9.04 -14.31
C ALA A 6 3.81 -8.93 -12.88
N ILE A 7 2.54 -9.24 -12.68
CA ILE A 7 1.92 -9.33 -11.34
C ILE A 7 2.50 -10.51 -10.56
N ARG A 8 2.51 -11.71 -11.16
CA ARG A 8 3.07 -12.92 -10.54
C ARG A 8 4.54 -12.71 -10.16
N PHE A 9 5.31 -12.03 -11.01
CA PHE A 9 6.68 -11.66 -10.72
C PHE A 9 6.79 -10.82 -9.44
N LEU A 10 5.99 -9.76 -9.30
CA LEU A 10 6.02 -8.90 -8.11
C LEU A 10 5.52 -9.62 -6.85
N CYS A 11 4.50 -10.48 -6.96
CA CYS A 11 4.06 -11.33 -5.86
C CYS A 11 5.18 -12.28 -5.39
N ASN A 12 5.83 -12.97 -6.34
CA ASN A 12 6.95 -13.88 -6.07
C ASN A 12 8.17 -13.14 -5.51
N LEU A 13 8.38 -11.87 -5.87
CA LEU A 13 9.46 -11.07 -5.32
C LEU A 13 9.14 -10.63 -3.88
N PHE A 14 7.89 -10.20 -3.62
CA PHE A 14 7.44 -9.79 -2.28
C PHE A 14 7.52 -10.93 -1.24
N SER A 15 7.23 -12.18 -1.66
CA SER A 15 7.27 -13.36 -0.78
C SER A 15 8.68 -13.77 -0.34
N ARG A 16 9.72 -13.23 -0.97
CA ARG A 16 11.12 -13.51 -0.63
C ARG A 16 11.61 -12.58 0.48
N LYS A 17 12.71 -12.98 1.11
CA LYS A 17 13.50 -12.08 1.98
C LYS A 17 14.30 -11.12 1.10
N LEU A 18 13.82 -9.88 1.01
CA LEU A 18 14.47 -8.83 0.24
C LEU A 18 15.54 -8.10 1.08
N VAL A 19 16.65 -7.73 0.44
CA VAL A 19 17.76 -6.99 1.07
C VAL A 19 17.81 -5.53 0.58
N SER A 20 17.49 -5.32 -0.69
CA SER A 20 17.50 -3.99 -1.32
C SER A 20 16.36 -3.11 -0.75
N PRO A 21 16.67 -1.95 -0.15
CA PRO A 21 15.65 -1.02 0.34
C PRO A 21 14.65 -0.61 -0.74
N ARG A 22 15.12 -0.49 -1.98
CA ARG A 22 14.29 -0.13 -3.13
C ARG A 22 13.31 -1.24 -3.53
N ASP A 23 13.73 -2.50 -3.46
CA ASP A 23 12.83 -3.63 -3.72
C ASP A 23 11.81 -3.80 -2.61
N ILE A 24 12.25 -3.67 -1.36
CA ILE A 24 11.36 -3.65 -0.18
C ILE A 24 10.30 -2.56 -0.36
N PHE A 25 10.72 -1.34 -0.69
CA PHE A 25 9.80 -0.22 -0.90
C PHE A 25 8.80 -0.51 -2.03
N THR A 26 9.28 -0.86 -3.22
CA THR A 26 8.42 -1.05 -4.40
C THR A 26 7.47 -2.23 -4.23
N THR A 27 7.93 -3.36 -3.72
CA THR A 27 7.05 -4.52 -3.51
C THR A 27 6.04 -4.29 -2.38
N SER A 28 6.39 -3.53 -1.34
CA SER A 28 5.45 -3.16 -0.27
C SER A 28 4.36 -2.20 -0.77
N ILE A 29 4.72 -1.19 -1.57
CA ILE A 29 3.73 -0.31 -2.22
C ILE A 29 2.84 -1.11 -3.17
N PHE A 30 3.40 -2.05 -3.93
CA PHE A 30 2.63 -2.95 -4.79
C PHE A 30 1.62 -3.79 -4.00
N ALA A 31 2.03 -4.39 -2.89
CA ALA A 31 1.14 -5.17 -2.01
C ALA A 31 -0.02 -4.31 -1.48
N LEU A 32 0.25 -3.07 -1.06
CA LEU A 32 -0.80 -2.12 -0.67
C LEU A 32 -1.74 -1.83 -1.84
N LEU A 33 -1.24 -1.53 -3.04
CA LEU A 33 -2.08 -1.29 -4.23
C LEU A 33 -2.95 -2.50 -4.62
N MET A 34 -2.53 -3.73 -4.28
CA MET A 34 -3.30 -4.96 -4.50
C MET A 34 -4.34 -5.24 -3.41
N SER A 35 -4.28 -4.55 -2.27
CA SER A 35 -5.17 -4.80 -1.11
C SER A 35 -6.53 -4.11 -1.20
N ALA A 36 -6.61 -3.01 -1.94
CA ALA A 36 -7.82 -2.20 -2.10
C ALA A 36 -7.65 -1.27 -3.33
N PRO A 37 -8.71 -0.63 -3.84
CA PRO A 37 -8.63 0.30 -4.95
C PRO A 37 -8.03 1.62 -4.45
N TRP A 38 -6.71 1.66 -4.41
CA TRP A 38 -5.91 2.82 -4.06
C TRP A 38 -5.62 3.71 -5.27
N ARG A 39 -5.44 5.01 -5.02
CA ARG A 39 -4.60 5.85 -5.88
C ARG A 39 -3.18 5.79 -5.33
N ILE A 40 -2.17 5.77 -6.19
CA ILE A 40 -0.77 5.77 -5.75
C ILE A 40 -0.44 6.96 -4.84
N SER A 41 -1.05 8.12 -5.08
CA SER A 41 -0.89 9.30 -4.21
C SER A 41 -1.46 9.10 -2.81
N GLU A 42 -2.49 8.27 -2.63
CA GLU A 42 -3.05 7.97 -1.31
C GLU A 42 -2.06 7.10 -0.53
N VAL A 43 -1.50 6.06 -1.17
CA VAL A 43 -0.51 5.16 -0.54
C VAL A 43 0.78 5.89 -0.15
N VAL A 44 1.32 6.72 -1.05
CA VAL A 44 2.55 7.47 -0.80
C VAL A 44 2.39 8.46 0.36
N ASN A 45 1.18 8.98 0.61
CA ASN A 45 0.89 9.90 1.71
C ASN A 45 0.27 9.22 2.94
N LEU A 46 0.36 7.90 3.07
CA LEU A 46 -0.09 7.20 4.27
C LEU A 46 0.70 7.65 5.50
N ARG A 47 0.00 7.73 6.63
CA ARG A 47 0.63 7.94 7.93
C ARG A 47 1.20 6.64 8.49
N HIS A 48 2.21 6.76 9.33
CA HIS A 48 2.84 5.64 10.04
C HIS A 48 1.82 4.86 10.89
N ASP A 49 0.89 5.57 11.51
CA ASP A 49 -0.20 5.08 12.37
C ASP A 49 -1.50 4.80 11.59
N CYS A 50 -1.40 4.41 10.31
CA CYS A 50 -2.57 4.23 9.45
C CYS A 50 -3.43 3.00 9.76
N GLU A 51 -2.95 2.02 10.51
CA GLU A 51 -3.74 0.82 10.84
C GLU A 51 -4.89 1.16 11.78
N VAL A 52 -6.08 0.64 11.48
CA VAL A 52 -7.29 0.79 12.31
C VAL A 52 -7.94 -0.57 12.48
N ILE A 53 -8.31 -0.88 13.72
CA ILE A 53 -9.19 -2.01 14.04
C ILE A 53 -10.47 -1.42 14.62
N GLN A 54 -11.61 -1.75 14.02
CA GLN A 54 -12.93 -1.35 14.51
C GLN A 54 -13.80 -2.58 14.65
N HIS A 55 -14.55 -2.69 15.75
CA HIS A 55 -15.53 -3.75 15.93
C HIS A 55 -16.86 -3.32 15.30
N SER A 56 -17.49 -4.22 14.55
CA SER A 56 -18.84 -4.03 14.03
C SER A 56 -19.86 -4.04 15.17
N VAL A 57 -21.11 -3.67 14.86
CA VAL A 57 -22.24 -3.79 15.80
C VAL A 57 -22.42 -5.24 16.25
N ASP A 58 -22.11 -6.20 15.37
CA ASP A 58 -22.17 -7.64 15.63
C ASP A 58 -20.90 -8.19 16.35
N GLY A 59 -19.99 -7.30 16.77
CA GLY A 59 -18.78 -7.66 17.53
C GLY A 59 -17.60 -8.16 16.72
N VAL A 60 -17.69 -8.20 15.38
CA VAL A 60 -16.61 -8.69 14.51
C VAL A 60 -15.53 -7.63 14.35
N ALA A 61 -14.28 -7.98 14.65
CA ALA A 61 -13.13 -7.10 14.48
C ALA A 61 -12.80 -6.93 12.98
N ARG A 62 -12.81 -5.69 12.50
CA ARG A 62 -12.50 -5.33 11.11
C ARG A 62 -11.23 -4.51 11.05
N TYR A 63 -10.35 -4.90 10.13
CA TYR A 63 -9.07 -4.25 9.92
C TYR A 63 -9.10 -3.36 8.67
N GLY A 64 -8.56 -2.16 8.78
CA GLY A 64 -8.54 -1.18 7.71
C GLY A 64 -7.33 -0.26 7.77
N ILE A 65 -7.12 0.49 6.68
CA ILE A 65 -6.07 1.50 6.57
C ILE A 65 -6.71 2.88 6.44
N ARG A 66 -6.42 3.76 7.41
CA ARG A 66 -6.79 5.17 7.39
C ARG A 66 -5.95 5.93 6.37
N TYR A 67 -6.60 6.73 5.54
CA TYR A 67 -5.96 7.56 4.53
C TYR A 67 -6.62 8.92 4.42
N ILE A 68 -5.91 9.91 3.86
CA ILE A 68 -6.49 11.20 3.51
C ILE A 68 -6.89 11.18 2.02
N GLY A 69 -8.17 11.41 1.76
CA GLY A 69 -8.70 11.49 0.42
C GLY A 69 -8.10 12.67 -0.37
N ALA A 70 -7.70 12.42 -1.61
CA ALA A 70 -7.21 13.47 -2.51
C ALA A 70 -8.30 14.53 -2.77
N LYS A 71 -7.96 15.82 -2.89
CA LYS A 71 -8.90 16.94 -3.14
C LYS A 71 -9.83 17.31 -1.97
N GLY A 72 -9.36 17.19 -0.72
CA GLY A 72 -10.02 17.80 0.44
C GLY A 72 -11.19 17.01 1.04
N TYR A 73 -11.29 15.70 0.77
CA TYR A 73 -12.38 14.85 1.26
C TYR A 73 -12.21 14.35 2.70
N GLY A 74 -11.20 14.82 3.43
CA GLY A 74 -10.95 14.42 4.82
C GLY A 74 -10.26 13.05 4.95
N GLU A 75 -10.21 12.56 6.19
CA GLU A 75 -9.76 11.22 6.54
C GLU A 75 -10.88 10.19 6.31
N ASP A 76 -10.52 9.01 5.80
CA ASP A 76 -11.42 7.88 5.56
C ASP A 76 -10.67 6.55 5.76
N ILE A 77 -11.37 5.42 5.79
CA ILE A 77 -10.79 4.08 6.02
C ILE A 77 -11.02 3.21 4.78
N LYS A 78 -9.95 2.58 4.28
CA LYS A 78 -10.06 1.44 3.35
C LYS A 78 -10.00 0.15 4.13
N TRP A 79 -11.13 -0.52 4.23
CA TRP A 79 -11.22 -1.86 4.81
C TRP A 79 -10.47 -2.87 3.96
N ILE A 80 -9.73 -3.74 4.63
CA ILE A 80 -8.86 -4.74 4.04
C ILE A 80 -9.45 -6.13 4.33
N PRO A 81 -9.62 -6.98 3.30
CA PRO A 81 -10.13 -8.34 3.47
C PRO A 81 -9.19 -9.19 4.34
N SER A 82 -9.73 -10.12 5.13
CA SER A 82 -8.98 -11.00 6.03
C SER A 82 -7.85 -11.74 5.32
N ALA A 83 -8.11 -12.26 4.11
CA ALA A 83 -7.10 -12.87 3.25
C ALA A 83 -5.89 -11.96 2.90
N MET A 84 -6.08 -10.64 2.82
CA MET A 84 -5.02 -9.67 2.49
C MET A 84 -4.35 -9.07 3.74
N GLN A 85 -4.90 -9.24 4.94
CA GLN A 85 -4.36 -8.63 6.15
C GLN A 85 -2.90 -9.04 6.43
N PRO A 86 -2.49 -10.31 6.34
CA PRO A 86 -1.09 -10.69 6.61
C PRO A 86 -0.11 -10.01 5.65
N ILE A 87 -0.47 -9.92 4.37
CA ILE A 87 0.34 -9.30 3.31
C ILE A 87 0.46 -7.78 3.56
N VAL A 88 -0.66 -7.13 3.88
CA VAL A 88 -0.69 -5.70 4.20
C VAL A 88 0.13 -5.39 5.44
N LYS A 89 -0.02 -6.17 6.52
CA LYS A 89 0.74 -5.98 7.77
C LYS A 89 2.25 -6.11 7.53
N GLU A 90 2.68 -7.09 6.74
CA GLU A 90 4.09 -7.25 6.38
C GLU A 90 4.60 -6.09 5.50
N ALA A 91 3.80 -5.62 4.54
CA ALA A 91 4.15 -4.45 3.72
C ALA A 91 4.28 -3.18 4.57
N LEU A 92 3.36 -2.95 5.52
CA LEU A 92 3.42 -1.81 6.43
C LEU A 92 4.63 -1.91 7.36
N LYS A 93 4.90 -3.07 7.94
CA LYS A 93 6.09 -3.31 8.77
C LYS A 93 7.38 -2.94 8.02
N ARG A 94 7.56 -3.45 6.79
CA ARG A 94 8.71 -3.13 5.93
C ARG A 94 8.86 -1.64 5.66
N LEU A 95 7.76 -0.94 5.38
CA LEU A 95 7.78 0.51 5.15
C LEU A 95 8.09 1.30 6.43
N ARG A 96 7.65 0.83 7.59
CA ARG A 96 8.00 1.43 8.89
C ARG A 96 9.49 1.30 9.19
N GLU A 97 10.07 0.12 8.95
CA GLU A 97 11.51 -0.11 9.09
C GLU A 97 12.31 0.81 8.16
N LEU A 98 11.89 0.96 6.90
CA LEU A 98 12.53 1.87 5.96
C LEU A 98 12.42 3.34 6.38
N SER A 99 11.28 3.77 6.92
CA SER A 99 11.03 5.17 7.26
C SER A 99 11.55 5.58 8.64
N ASP A 100 12.01 4.64 9.46
CA ASP A 100 12.27 4.87 10.87
C ASP A 100 13.25 6.03 11.13
N ASN A 101 14.46 5.95 10.56
CA ASN A 101 15.45 6.99 10.74
C ASN A 101 14.98 8.34 10.17
N ALA A 102 14.35 8.35 8.98
CA ALA A 102 13.87 9.58 8.37
C ALA A 102 12.77 10.27 9.20
N ARG A 103 11.86 9.50 9.80
CA ARG A 103 10.83 10.02 10.73
C ARG A 103 11.45 10.52 12.02
N ARG A 104 12.50 9.86 12.54
CA ARG A 104 13.29 10.35 13.69
C ARG A 104 13.93 11.70 13.38
N VAL A 105 14.59 11.85 12.23
CA VAL A 105 15.18 13.13 11.80
C VAL A 105 14.11 14.22 11.65
N ALA A 106 12.97 13.89 11.04
CA ALA A 106 11.85 14.84 10.92
C ALA A 106 11.31 15.26 12.28
N SER A 107 11.16 14.34 13.24
CA SER A 107 10.72 14.63 14.60
C SER A 107 11.68 15.61 15.31
N ILE A 108 12.99 15.38 15.21
CA ILE A 108 14.01 16.29 15.74
C ILE A 108 13.89 17.69 15.11
N LEU A 109 13.77 17.75 13.77
CA LEU A 109 13.60 19.02 13.05
C LEU A 109 12.32 19.75 13.46
N GLU A 110 11.22 19.03 13.71
CA GLU A 110 9.95 19.58 14.18
C GLU A 110 10.08 20.18 15.59
N LYS A 111 10.78 19.48 16.51
CA LYS A 111 11.10 20.00 17.86
C LYS A 111 11.95 21.27 17.80
N ILE A 112 12.96 21.31 16.92
CA ILE A 112 13.80 22.50 16.69
C ILE A 112 12.94 23.67 16.21
N ASP A 113 12.08 23.44 15.21
CA ASP A 113 11.18 24.45 14.64
C ASP A 113 10.21 25.01 15.69
N GLU A 114 9.67 24.15 16.55
CA GLU A 114 8.82 24.56 17.67
C GLU A 114 9.59 25.40 18.70
N CYS A 115 10.80 25.00 19.08
CA CYS A 115 11.63 25.78 20.01
C CYS A 115 11.95 27.18 19.46
N ARG A 116 12.27 27.30 18.16
CA ARG A 116 12.49 28.59 17.51
C ARG A 116 11.22 29.46 17.49
N LYS A 117 10.06 28.88 17.20
CA LYS A 117 8.76 29.60 17.22
C LYS A 117 8.42 30.17 18.58
N PHE A 118 8.67 29.41 19.65
CA PHE A 118 8.40 29.85 21.03
C PHE A 118 9.53 30.68 21.65
N LYS A 119 10.54 31.10 20.85
CA LYS A 119 11.75 31.81 21.33
C LYS A 119 12.41 31.13 22.52
N ARG A 120 12.33 29.80 22.60
CA ARG A 120 13.00 29.01 23.64
C ARG A 120 14.50 29.02 23.37
N ILE A 121 15.27 29.21 24.43
CA ILE A 121 16.73 29.38 24.35
C ILE A 121 17.44 28.03 24.12
N LEU A 122 16.87 26.93 24.63
CA LEU A 122 17.53 25.63 24.69
C LEU A 122 16.55 24.50 24.30
N LEU A 123 17.08 23.52 23.56
CA LEU A 123 16.47 22.20 23.42
C LEU A 123 16.65 21.42 24.73
N ASP A 124 15.73 20.50 25.03
CA ASP A 124 15.91 19.57 26.14
C ASP A 124 17.10 18.60 25.90
N ASN A 125 17.61 18.04 27.00
CA ASN A 125 18.77 17.15 26.97
C ASN A 125 18.55 15.89 26.13
N GLU A 126 17.30 15.39 26.08
CA GLU A 126 16.92 14.21 25.30
C GLU A 126 17.07 14.50 23.79
N SER A 127 16.57 15.64 23.32
CA SER A 127 16.68 16.11 21.94
C SER A 127 18.15 16.33 21.55
N ILE A 128 18.97 16.88 22.45
CA ILE A 128 20.42 17.03 22.23
C ILE A 128 21.10 15.66 22.08
N HIS A 129 20.74 14.70 22.93
CA HIS A 129 21.26 13.34 22.84
C HIS A 129 20.82 12.65 21.54
N GLU A 130 19.56 12.82 21.11
CA GLU A 130 19.05 12.32 19.84
C GLU A 130 19.85 12.86 18.65
N ILE A 131 20.12 14.18 18.62
CA ILE A 131 20.94 14.82 17.58
C ILE A 131 22.33 14.21 17.56
N ARG A 132 23.01 14.12 18.71
CA ARG A 132 24.36 13.52 18.78
C ARG A 132 24.36 12.06 18.31
N SER A 133 23.37 11.28 18.71
CA SER A 133 23.22 9.88 18.28
C SER A 133 23.05 9.75 16.76
N LEU A 134 22.27 10.64 16.14
CA LEU A 134 22.10 10.69 14.68
C LEU A 134 23.44 10.89 13.97
N PHE A 135 24.23 11.88 14.41
CA PHE A 135 25.51 12.21 13.80
C PHE A 135 26.64 11.23 14.14
N ASN A 136 26.58 10.56 15.29
CA ASN A 136 27.55 9.50 15.65
C ASN A 136 27.40 8.24 14.77
N THR A 137 26.17 7.95 14.33
CA THR A 137 25.89 6.83 13.41
C THR A 137 26.38 7.15 11.98
N CYS A 138 26.47 8.43 11.64
CA CYS A 138 27.01 8.91 10.37
C CYS A 138 28.55 8.90 10.42
N GLU A 139 29.20 7.77 10.11
CA GLU A 139 30.66 7.70 10.03
C GLU A 139 31.26 8.87 9.22
N ARG A 140 31.85 9.84 9.93
CA ARG A 140 32.66 10.97 9.43
C ARG A 140 31.94 11.90 8.44
N ILE A 141 31.24 12.91 8.96
CA ILE A 141 31.03 14.15 8.20
C ILE A 141 32.34 14.93 8.19
N ASN A 142 32.84 15.24 6.99
CA ASN A 142 34.04 16.05 6.76
C ASN A 142 34.06 17.29 7.66
N ASN A 143 35.07 17.37 8.54
CA ASN A 143 35.48 18.54 9.33
C ASN A 143 34.49 19.18 10.32
N ILE A 144 33.29 18.63 10.53
CA ILE A 144 32.47 19.02 11.69
C ILE A 144 33.10 18.37 12.92
N ARG A 145 33.62 19.18 13.85
CA ARG A 145 34.04 18.64 15.15
C ARG A 145 32.77 18.09 15.79
N VAL A 146 32.73 16.76 15.98
CA VAL A 146 31.64 15.96 16.58
C VAL A 146 31.12 16.50 17.94
N GLY A 147 31.71 17.57 18.48
CA GLY A 147 31.31 18.26 19.70
C GLY A 147 30.38 19.48 19.55
N ASP A 148 30.24 20.13 18.39
CA ASP A 148 29.42 21.34 18.30
C ASP A 148 27.96 21.06 17.88
N ILE A 149 27.08 21.03 18.88
CA ILE A 149 25.64 20.84 18.70
C ILE A 149 25.00 21.93 17.82
N GLN A 150 25.54 23.15 17.81
CA GLN A 150 24.99 24.25 17.00
C GLN A 150 25.28 24.06 15.53
N GLU A 151 26.45 23.51 15.17
CA GLU A 151 26.77 23.15 13.78
C GLU A 151 25.86 22.03 13.28
N MET A 152 25.61 21.01 14.11
CA MET A 152 24.68 19.92 13.79
C MET A 152 23.26 20.41 13.54
N ILE A 153 22.76 21.29 14.43
CA ILE A 153 21.45 21.93 14.27
C ILE A 153 21.41 22.75 12.99
N SER A 154 22.42 23.59 12.75
CA SER A 154 22.48 24.44 11.55
C SER A 154 22.48 23.61 10.26
N LEU A 155 23.21 22.49 10.25
CA LEU A 155 23.21 21.54 9.14
C LEU A 155 21.83 20.92 8.93
N LEU A 156 21.17 20.41 9.97
CA LEU A 156 19.81 19.87 9.88
C LEU A 156 18.83 20.92 9.33
N GLU A 157 18.88 22.15 9.86
CA GLU A 157 18.00 23.24 9.43
C GLU A 157 18.23 23.64 7.97
N SER A 158 19.48 23.61 7.50
CA SER A 158 19.83 23.88 6.09
C SER A 158 19.22 22.89 5.10
N LYS A 159 18.83 21.70 5.59
CA LYS A 159 18.27 20.59 4.80
C LYS A 159 16.76 20.48 4.87
N LYS A 160 16.06 21.43 5.51
CA LYS A 160 14.60 21.41 5.61
C LYS A 160 13.95 21.41 4.21
N PRO A 161 12.98 20.53 3.94
CA PRO A 161 12.22 20.58 2.70
C PRO A 161 11.33 21.82 2.65
N LYS A 162 10.96 22.25 1.44
CA LYS A 162 10.05 23.39 1.24
C LYS A 162 8.69 23.09 1.87
N GLY A 163 8.19 24.01 2.69
CA GLY A 163 6.88 23.88 3.36
C GLY A 163 6.90 23.13 4.69
N PHE A 164 8.09 22.76 5.19
CA PHE A 164 8.27 22.18 6.53
C PHE A 164 7.56 23.01 7.63
N PRO A 165 6.94 22.39 8.65
CA PRO A 165 6.93 20.96 9.01
C PRO A 165 5.83 20.13 8.31
N PHE A 166 5.10 20.71 7.36
CA PHE A 166 3.92 20.08 6.77
C PHE A 166 4.14 19.65 5.34
N VAL A 167 3.80 18.39 5.03
CA VAL A 167 3.88 17.86 3.68
C VAL A 167 2.90 18.59 2.78
N ASN A 168 3.40 19.19 1.70
CA ASN A 168 2.61 19.95 0.73
C ASN A 168 1.71 21.03 1.37
N GLY A 169 2.10 21.58 2.53
CA GLY A 169 1.31 22.59 3.25
C GLY A 169 0.04 22.07 3.93
N ASN A 170 -0.18 20.76 3.98
CA ASN A 170 -1.32 20.18 4.69
C ASN A 170 -1.00 20.10 6.20
N LYS A 171 -1.68 20.94 7.00
CA LYS A 171 -1.48 21.04 8.45
C LYS A 171 -1.73 19.74 9.22
N HIS A 172 -2.43 18.78 8.63
CA HIS A 172 -2.68 17.46 9.22
C HIS A 172 -1.58 16.42 8.91
N LEU A 173 -0.63 16.75 8.02
CA LEU A 173 0.42 15.84 7.56
C LEU A 173 1.80 16.38 7.94
N ARG A 174 2.26 16.08 9.15
CA ARG A 174 3.64 16.35 9.57
C ARG A 174 4.59 15.34 8.94
N TYR A 175 5.81 15.76 8.59
CA TYR A 175 6.81 14.85 8.01
C TYR A 175 7.08 13.64 8.92
N SER A 176 7.22 13.86 10.23
CA SER A 176 7.46 12.80 11.22
C SER A 176 6.38 11.70 11.25
N SER A 177 5.17 12.02 10.80
CA SER A 177 4.03 11.09 10.78
C SER A 177 3.94 10.24 9.50
N MET A 178 4.77 10.47 8.50
CA MET A 178 4.61 9.86 7.16
C MET A 178 5.27 8.49 7.04
N LEU A 179 4.50 7.49 6.59
CA LEU A 179 4.98 6.11 6.40
C LEU A 179 6.01 5.99 5.27
N CYS A 180 5.86 6.79 4.20
CA CYS A 180 6.75 6.73 3.05
C CYS A 180 7.78 7.88 3.05
N LEU A 181 8.11 8.41 4.24
CA LEU A 181 9.24 9.33 4.42
C LEU A 181 10.54 8.53 4.44
N LEU A 182 11.55 9.00 3.70
CA LEU A 182 12.81 8.31 3.53
C LEU A 182 13.97 9.26 3.78
N ASN A 183 15.16 8.71 3.99
CA ASN A 183 16.39 9.49 3.93
C ASN A 183 16.75 9.77 2.47
N LYS A 184 17.47 10.87 2.23
CA LYS A 184 17.95 11.23 0.91
C LYS A 184 18.85 10.11 0.38
N ASN A 185 18.64 9.73 -0.88
CA ASN A 185 19.33 8.63 -1.57
C ASN A 185 19.12 7.23 -0.97
N GLN A 186 18.23 7.04 0.00
CA GLN A 186 18.01 5.72 0.64
C GLN A 186 17.62 4.60 -0.36
N LEU A 187 16.95 4.97 -1.44
CA LEU A 187 16.55 4.04 -2.52
C LEU A 187 17.42 4.19 -3.77
N HIS A 188 18.52 4.94 -3.70
CA HIS A 188 19.42 5.12 -4.85
C HIS A 188 20.27 3.86 -5.04
N ALA A 189 20.54 3.49 -6.30
CA ALA A 189 21.33 2.30 -6.60
C ALA A 189 22.82 2.46 -6.23
N THR A 190 23.36 3.67 -6.42
CA THR A 190 24.81 3.94 -6.28
C THR A 190 25.19 4.92 -5.18
N ASN A 191 24.26 5.79 -4.76
CA ASN A 191 24.62 6.90 -3.87
C ASN A 191 24.39 6.44 -2.45
N LYS A 192 25.34 6.73 -1.55
CA LYS A 192 25.17 6.44 -0.13
C LYS A 192 23.96 7.23 0.41
N THR A 193 23.19 6.58 1.28
CA THR A 193 22.11 7.22 2.04
C THR A 193 22.69 8.38 2.84
N CYS A 194 21.97 9.50 2.84
CA CYS A 194 22.26 10.63 3.70
C CYS A 194 21.28 10.61 4.89
N ASP A 195 21.76 10.11 6.02
CA ASP A 195 20.92 9.75 7.17
C ASP A 195 20.34 10.95 7.93
N TYR A 196 20.79 12.17 7.63
CA TYR A 196 20.32 13.41 8.26
C TYR A 196 19.49 14.32 7.33
N GLU A 197 19.32 13.95 6.05
CA GLU A 197 18.48 14.69 5.10
C GLU A 197 17.22 13.86 4.79
N ILE A 198 16.04 14.43 5.02
CA ILE A 198 14.75 13.76 4.77
C ILE A 198 14.28 13.99 3.32
N TYR A 199 13.57 13.00 2.78
CA TYR A 199 13.02 12.99 1.44
C TYR A 199 11.65 12.32 1.43
N MET A 200 10.61 13.07 1.11
CA MET A 200 9.28 12.49 0.89
C MET A 200 9.28 11.76 -0.45
N SER A 201 8.97 10.47 -0.42
CA SER A 201 8.82 9.69 -1.65
C SER A 201 7.73 10.28 -2.55
N THR A 202 7.87 10.07 -3.86
CA THR A 202 6.93 10.63 -4.85
C THR A 202 6.25 9.51 -5.62
N THR A 203 5.06 9.80 -6.15
CA THR A 203 4.37 8.88 -7.06
C THR A 203 5.23 8.54 -8.28
N LYS A 204 6.00 9.50 -8.78
CA LYS A 204 6.95 9.33 -9.89
C LYS A 204 8.03 8.31 -9.57
N LEU A 205 8.59 8.34 -8.35
CA LEU A 205 9.63 7.39 -7.93
C LEU A 205 9.14 5.94 -8.10
N TYR A 206 7.95 5.64 -7.57
CA TYR A 206 7.34 4.31 -7.72
C TYR A 206 6.99 3.99 -9.17
N MET A 207 6.36 4.93 -9.89
CA MET A 207 5.96 4.71 -11.28
C MET A 207 7.16 4.41 -12.19
N HIS A 208 8.26 5.15 -12.04
CA HIS A 208 9.50 4.94 -12.79
C HIS A 208 10.17 3.58 -12.49
N ASP A 209 9.79 2.96 -11.37
CA ASP A 209 10.33 1.70 -10.90
C ASP A 209 9.58 0.48 -11.45
N ILE A 210 8.32 0.66 -11.87
CA ILE A 210 7.48 -0.40 -12.41
C ILE A 210 7.11 -0.21 -13.89
N SER A 211 7.34 0.96 -14.47
CA SER A 211 6.98 1.24 -15.87
C SER A 211 8.10 0.94 -16.87
N GLN A 212 7.70 0.71 -18.13
CA GLN A 212 8.62 0.72 -19.27
C GLN A 212 9.13 2.14 -19.49
N ARG A 213 10.43 2.29 -19.74
CA ARG A 213 11.08 3.58 -19.95
C ARG A 213 11.05 3.96 -21.43
N TYR A 214 10.67 5.20 -21.74
CA TYR A 214 10.87 5.77 -23.06
C TYR A 214 12.34 6.20 -23.22
N GLN A 215 12.93 5.96 -24.39
CA GLN A 215 14.36 6.20 -24.68
C GLN A 215 14.86 7.62 -24.34
N LYS A 216 13.99 8.64 -24.40
CA LYS A 216 14.33 10.04 -24.11
C LYS A 216 14.46 10.37 -22.62
N ASP A 217 13.94 9.53 -21.72
CA ASP A 217 13.94 9.73 -20.26
C ASP A 217 14.96 8.82 -19.55
N LYS A 218 15.97 8.32 -20.28
CA LYS A 218 17.06 7.53 -19.68
C LYS A 218 17.87 8.41 -18.74
N ILE A 219 17.44 8.48 -17.48
CA ILE A 219 18.35 8.74 -16.36
C ILE A 219 19.43 7.66 -16.49
N LYS A 220 20.66 8.08 -16.82
CA LYS A 220 21.82 7.20 -16.99
C LYS A 220 21.88 6.27 -15.75
N ASN A 221 21.94 4.96 -15.98
CA ASN A 221 22.16 3.93 -14.96
C ASN A 221 21.02 3.68 -13.94
N TRP A 222 19.75 3.88 -14.32
CA TRP A 222 18.63 3.49 -13.45
C TRP A 222 17.82 2.35 -14.06
N GLU A 223 17.84 1.19 -13.41
CA GLU A 223 17.11 -0.03 -13.80
C GLU A 223 15.79 -0.14 -13.03
N ASN A 224 14.68 -0.46 -13.69
CA ASN A 224 13.40 -0.72 -13.04
C ASN A 224 13.40 -2.08 -12.30
N ILE A 225 12.30 -2.45 -11.63
CA ILE A 225 12.25 -3.65 -10.77
C ILE A 225 12.37 -4.95 -11.54
N PHE A 226 11.85 -4.95 -12.77
CA PHE A 226 11.91 -6.09 -13.66
C PHE A 226 13.31 -6.24 -14.27
N GLU A 227 13.94 -5.14 -14.65
CA GLU A 227 15.30 -5.12 -15.22
C GLU A 227 16.35 -5.64 -14.23
N ARG A 228 16.22 -5.28 -12.94
CA ARG A 228 17.20 -5.62 -11.90
C ARG A 228 16.99 -7.01 -11.26
N ASN A 229 15.75 -7.49 -11.17
CA ASN A 229 15.44 -8.77 -10.52
C ASN A 229 14.99 -9.88 -11.49
N GLY A 230 14.66 -9.54 -12.74
CA GLY A 230 14.10 -10.48 -13.71
C GLY A 230 15.13 -11.16 -14.59
N VAL A 231 14.78 -12.36 -15.08
CA VAL A 231 15.51 -13.03 -16.17
C VAL A 231 15.21 -12.36 -17.52
N ALA A 232 15.95 -12.70 -18.58
CA ALA A 232 15.93 -11.98 -19.86
C ALA A 232 14.53 -11.61 -20.41
N GLU A 233 13.56 -12.52 -20.35
CA GLU A 233 12.19 -12.27 -20.79
C GLU A 233 11.44 -11.33 -19.83
N GLN A 234 11.60 -11.55 -18.53
CA GLN A 234 10.95 -10.79 -17.46
C GLN A 234 11.45 -9.34 -17.40
N LYS A 235 12.68 -9.05 -17.83
CA LYS A 235 13.21 -7.68 -17.88
C LYS A 235 12.39 -6.72 -18.74
N LYS A 236 11.58 -7.24 -19.65
CA LYS A 236 10.69 -6.44 -20.53
C LYS A 236 9.33 -6.13 -19.88
N TYR A 237 9.04 -6.71 -18.72
CA TYR A 237 7.80 -6.48 -18.02
C TYR A 237 7.66 -5.03 -17.58
N HIS A 238 6.42 -4.57 -17.53
CA HIS A 238 6.07 -3.25 -17.07
C HIS A 238 4.62 -3.23 -16.59
N LEU A 239 4.35 -2.32 -15.67
CA LEU A 239 3.04 -2.05 -15.10
C LEU A 239 2.84 -0.55 -14.96
N ARG A 240 1.56 -0.15 -14.94
CA ARG A 240 1.11 1.19 -14.57
C ARG A 240 0.19 1.08 -13.35
N THR A 241 0.29 2.03 -12.44
CA THR A 241 -0.49 2.07 -11.20
C THR A 241 -2.01 1.99 -11.43
N HIS A 242 -2.52 2.62 -12.49
CA HIS A 242 -3.94 2.53 -12.84
C HIS A 242 -4.36 1.12 -13.30
N GLN A 243 -3.46 0.34 -13.93
CA GLN A 243 -3.78 -1.03 -14.34
C GLN A 243 -4.06 -1.92 -13.13
N ILE A 244 -3.29 -1.75 -12.05
CA ILE A 244 -3.51 -2.46 -10.78
C ILE A 244 -4.89 -2.12 -10.22
N ARG A 245 -5.23 -0.83 -10.13
CA ARG A 245 -6.55 -0.39 -9.68
C ARG A 245 -7.69 -0.93 -10.55
N HIS A 246 -7.51 -0.96 -11.88
CA HIS A 246 -8.51 -1.54 -12.79
C HIS A 246 -8.67 -3.05 -12.58
N LEU A 247 -7.59 -3.77 -12.30
CA LEU A 247 -7.65 -5.19 -11.93
C LEU A 247 -8.47 -5.38 -10.66
N ILE A 248 -8.18 -4.62 -9.61
CA ILE A 248 -8.93 -4.69 -8.33
C ILE A 248 -10.41 -4.39 -8.55
N ASN A 249 -10.73 -3.34 -9.31
CA ASN A 249 -12.11 -3.02 -9.64
C ASN A 249 -12.80 -4.15 -10.43
N THR A 250 -12.11 -4.76 -11.40
CA THR A 250 -12.66 -5.88 -12.19
C THR A 250 -12.90 -7.11 -11.32
N LEU A 251 -11.96 -7.44 -10.44
CA LEU A 251 -12.09 -8.53 -9.48
C LEU A 251 -13.27 -8.28 -8.53
N ALA A 252 -13.45 -7.05 -8.08
CA ALA A 252 -14.57 -6.65 -7.24
C ALA A 252 -15.93 -6.80 -7.95
N GLN A 253 -16.04 -6.36 -9.22
CA GLN A 253 -17.26 -6.58 -10.01
C GLN A 253 -17.58 -8.07 -10.14
N ARG A 254 -16.55 -8.90 -10.35
CA ARG A 254 -16.69 -10.36 -10.42
C ARG A 254 -16.97 -11.03 -9.07
N GLY A 255 -16.66 -10.34 -7.96
CA GLY A 255 -17.05 -10.71 -6.60
C GLY A 255 -18.49 -10.31 -6.24
N GLY A 256 -19.23 -9.68 -7.16
CA GLY A 256 -20.63 -9.30 -6.98
C GLY A 256 -20.84 -7.85 -6.54
N LEU A 257 -19.80 -7.02 -6.45
CA LEU A 257 -19.95 -5.60 -6.13
C LEU A 257 -20.48 -4.82 -7.34
N SER A 258 -21.40 -3.89 -7.08
CA SER A 258 -21.88 -2.96 -8.11
C SER A 258 -20.82 -1.88 -8.41
N ASP A 259 -20.99 -1.18 -9.53
CA ASP A 259 -20.17 -0.01 -9.87
C ASP A 259 -20.24 1.09 -8.82
N VAL A 260 -21.37 1.20 -8.11
CA VAL A 260 -21.59 2.16 -7.03
C VAL A 260 -20.76 1.77 -5.81
N ASP A 261 -20.78 0.51 -5.40
CA ASP A 261 -20.00 -0.01 -4.25
C ASP A 261 -18.50 0.16 -4.50
N ILE A 262 -18.07 -0.19 -5.71
CA ILE A 262 -16.68 -0.03 -6.12
C ILE A 262 -16.28 1.43 -6.14
N ALA A 263 -17.14 2.32 -6.64
CA ALA A 263 -16.87 3.76 -6.66
C ALA A 263 -16.75 4.35 -5.25
N LYS A 264 -17.54 3.86 -4.28
CA LYS A 264 -17.44 4.24 -2.86
C LYS A 264 -16.16 3.69 -2.22
N TRP A 265 -15.87 2.39 -2.33
CA TRP A 265 -14.62 1.77 -1.83
C TRP A 265 -13.37 2.41 -2.45
N SER A 266 -13.49 2.83 -3.72
CA SER A 266 -12.50 3.59 -4.49
C SER A 266 -12.31 5.06 -4.08
N GLY A 267 -13.18 5.62 -3.23
CA GLY A 267 -13.20 7.04 -2.89
C GLY A 267 -13.43 7.94 -4.12
N ARG A 268 -14.40 7.62 -4.99
CA ARG A 268 -14.77 8.44 -6.16
C ARG A 268 -15.83 9.48 -5.80
N THR A 269 -15.68 10.66 -6.39
CA THR A 269 -16.44 11.88 -6.06
C THR A 269 -17.84 11.91 -6.66
N HIS A 270 -18.06 11.25 -7.80
CA HIS A 270 -19.34 11.31 -8.51
C HIS A 270 -20.52 10.63 -7.78
N VAL A 271 -20.24 9.73 -6.83
CA VAL A 271 -21.29 9.07 -6.04
C VAL A 271 -21.79 9.96 -4.90
N LYS A 272 -20.94 10.86 -4.38
CA LYS A 272 -21.29 11.84 -3.33
C LYS A 272 -22.28 12.92 -3.81
N GLN A 273 -22.57 13.01 -5.12
CA GLN A 273 -23.58 13.93 -5.65
C GLN A 273 -25.01 13.39 -5.52
N ASN A 274 -25.20 12.10 -5.24
CA ASN A 274 -26.53 11.55 -4.98
C ASN A 274 -26.85 11.63 -3.48
N ARG A 275 -27.61 12.66 -3.11
CA ARG A 275 -28.10 13.00 -1.75
C ARG A 275 -28.81 11.84 -1.01
N VAL A 276 -29.21 10.78 -1.71
CA VAL A 276 -29.87 9.57 -1.18
C VAL A 276 -28.86 8.57 -0.58
N TYR A 277 -27.56 8.71 -0.88
CA TYR A 277 -26.57 7.65 -0.65
C TYR A 277 -25.35 8.07 0.18
N ASP A 278 -25.42 9.22 0.87
CA ASP A 278 -24.39 9.76 1.78
C ASP A 278 -24.26 8.98 3.12
N HIS A 279 -24.96 7.85 3.25
CA HIS A 279 -25.19 7.15 4.53
C HIS A 279 -24.82 5.66 4.52
N MET A 280 -23.91 5.21 3.65
CA MET A 280 -23.39 3.84 3.80
C MET A 280 -22.52 3.74 5.06
N THR A 281 -22.80 2.73 5.87
CA THR A 281 -22.11 2.43 7.13
C THR A 281 -20.74 1.80 6.85
N ASN A 282 -19.82 1.84 7.84
CA ASN A 282 -18.53 1.15 7.75
C ASN A 282 -18.70 -0.36 7.46
N ASP A 283 -19.83 -0.93 7.85
CA ASP A 283 -20.22 -2.33 7.66
C ASP A 283 -20.43 -2.69 6.19
N GLU A 284 -21.09 -1.82 5.42
CA GLU A 284 -21.32 -2.04 3.99
C GLU A 284 -20.00 -1.92 3.20
N LEU A 285 -19.13 -0.98 3.57
CA LEU A 285 -17.80 -0.84 2.95
C LEU A 285 -16.87 -2.01 3.30
N PHE A 286 -16.97 -2.56 4.51
CA PHE A 286 -16.25 -3.77 4.87
C PHE A 286 -16.77 -4.99 4.08
N THR A 287 -18.09 -5.15 3.98
CA THR A 287 -18.71 -6.24 3.23
C THR A 287 -18.26 -6.21 1.76
N ALA A 288 -18.21 -5.02 1.16
CA ALA A 288 -17.65 -4.81 -0.18
C ALA A 288 -16.19 -5.30 -0.29
N SER A 289 -15.33 -4.97 0.68
CA SER A 289 -13.94 -5.46 0.68
C SER A 289 -13.87 -7.00 0.74
N VAL A 290 -14.66 -7.63 1.60
CA VAL A 290 -14.71 -9.09 1.73
C VAL A 290 -15.21 -9.76 0.46
N CYS A 291 -16.30 -9.28 -0.14
CA CYS A 291 -16.86 -9.83 -1.38
C CYS A 291 -15.84 -9.76 -2.54
N PHE A 292 -14.94 -8.77 -2.55
CA PHE A 292 -13.86 -8.67 -3.54
C PHE A 292 -12.89 -9.88 -3.49
N MET A 293 -12.54 -10.39 -2.31
CA MET A 293 -11.66 -11.56 -2.15
C MET A 293 -12.41 -12.89 -1.99
N ARG A 294 -13.75 -12.85 -1.88
CA ARG A 294 -14.59 -14.01 -1.51
C ARG A 294 -14.17 -14.61 -0.16
N ASP A 295 -13.93 -13.75 0.82
CA ASP A 295 -13.61 -14.17 2.18
C ASP A 295 -14.80 -14.91 2.81
N GLU A 296 -14.54 -16.04 3.49
CA GLU A 296 -15.59 -16.90 4.08
C GLU A 296 -16.27 -16.27 5.31
N GLU A 297 -15.69 -15.21 5.88
CA GLU A 297 -16.17 -14.57 7.12
C GLU A 297 -17.47 -13.75 6.96
N VAL A 298 -17.96 -13.49 5.74
CA VAL A 298 -19.25 -12.83 5.56
C VAL A 298 -20.38 -13.85 5.46
N ASP A 299 -21.27 -13.83 6.45
CA ASP A 299 -22.55 -14.53 6.37
C ASP A 299 -23.35 -14.02 5.15
N ILE A 300 -23.80 -14.97 4.34
CA ILE A 300 -24.60 -14.75 3.13
C ILE A 300 -25.83 -13.89 3.44
N GLN A 301 -26.43 -14.04 4.63
CA GLN A 301 -27.57 -13.21 5.04
C GLN A 301 -27.20 -11.73 5.17
N THR A 302 -25.98 -11.40 5.62
CA THR A 302 -25.49 -10.03 5.77
C THR A 302 -25.18 -9.39 4.41
N ALA A 303 -24.61 -10.16 3.47
CA ALA A 303 -24.41 -9.69 2.09
C ALA A 303 -25.74 -9.46 1.36
N LEU A 304 -26.73 -10.34 1.54
CA LEU A 304 -28.06 -10.19 0.94
C LEU A 304 -28.84 -9.01 1.55
N LYS A 305 -28.73 -8.78 2.86
CA LYS A 305 -29.38 -7.65 3.57
C LYS A 305 -28.88 -6.29 3.08
N ASN A 306 -27.66 -6.24 2.56
CA ASN A 306 -27.02 -5.03 2.03
C ASN A 306 -27.23 -4.84 0.51
N ASN A 307 -28.15 -5.58 -0.12
CA ASN A 307 -28.54 -5.44 -1.54
C ASN A 307 -27.39 -5.53 -2.55
N PHE A 308 -26.35 -6.32 -2.28
CA PHE A 308 -25.35 -6.66 -3.29
C PHE A 308 -26.03 -7.55 -4.35
N GLY A 309 -25.94 -7.17 -5.63
CA GLY A 309 -26.85 -7.60 -6.71
C GLY A 309 -26.92 -9.11 -7.01
N GLU A 310 -27.73 -9.47 -8.01
CA GLU A 310 -28.18 -10.83 -8.39
C GLU A 310 -27.08 -11.91 -8.55
N GLY A 311 -25.80 -11.53 -8.65
CA GLY A 311 -24.65 -12.45 -8.73
C GLY A 311 -24.39 -13.30 -7.48
N PHE A 312 -24.92 -12.91 -6.32
CA PHE A 312 -24.77 -13.69 -5.08
C PHE A 312 -25.61 -14.99 -5.07
N SER A 313 -26.71 -15.03 -5.81
CA SER A 313 -27.60 -16.20 -5.89
C SER A 313 -26.93 -17.43 -6.52
N HIS A 314 -25.95 -17.23 -7.40
CA HIS A 314 -25.20 -18.32 -8.04
C HIS A 314 -24.16 -18.97 -7.11
N ILE A 315 -23.79 -18.29 -6.02
CA ILE A 315 -22.83 -18.78 -5.03
C ILE A 315 -23.46 -19.82 -4.10
N GLN A 316 -24.79 -19.79 -3.89
CA GLN A 316 -25.52 -20.77 -3.07
C GLN A 316 -25.32 -22.21 -3.53
N ASN A 317 -25.34 -22.45 -4.85
CA ASN A 317 -25.22 -23.81 -5.39
C ASN A 317 -23.79 -24.36 -5.23
N ILE A 318 -22.78 -23.50 -5.39
CA ILE A 318 -21.37 -23.89 -5.28
C ILE A 318 -20.97 -24.08 -3.81
N ILE A 319 -21.43 -23.21 -2.91
CA ILE A 319 -21.18 -23.36 -1.46
C ILE A 319 -21.87 -24.60 -0.90
N ASN A 320 -23.06 -24.95 -1.38
CA ASN A 320 -23.74 -26.17 -0.95
C ASN A 320 -23.00 -27.44 -1.42
N GLU A 321 -22.40 -27.42 -2.62
CA GLU A 321 -21.52 -28.51 -3.08
C GLU A 321 -20.20 -28.57 -2.31
N ILE A 322 -19.59 -27.43 -1.97
CA ILE A 322 -18.35 -27.38 -1.17
C ILE A 322 -18.58 -27.84 0.27
N LYS A 323 -19.69 -27.44 0.91
CA LYS A 323 -20.09 -27.91 2.25
C LYS A 323 -20.43 -29.40 2.25
N TYR A 324 -20.99 -29.93 1.15
CA TYR A 324 -21.19 -31.36 0.95
C TYR A 324 -19.84 -32.10 0.83
N PHE A 325 -18.84 -31.52 0.16
CA PHE A 325 -17.50 -32.08 0.06
C PHE A 325 -16.70 -32.02 1.38
N GLN A 326 -16.76 -30.90 2.10
CA GLN A 326 -16.07 -30.69 3.37
C GLN A 326 -16.62 -31.59 4.50
N ARG A 327 -17.92 -31.90 4.50
CA ARG A 327 -18.49 -32.89 5.45
C ARG A 327 -17.98 -34.31 5.22
N ASN A 328 -17.44 -34.60 4.03
CA ASN A 328 -17.00 -35.94 3.64
C ASN A 328 -15.47 -36.12 3.71
N VAL A 329 -14.70 -35.07 3.99
CA VAL A 329 -13.24 -35.15 4.16
C VAL A 329 -12.90 -34.53 5.51
N GLY A 330 -12.62 -35.40 6.48
CA GLY A 330 -12.52 -35.06 7.90
C GLY A 330 -11.48 -33.99 8.25
N ASP A 331 -11.86 -33.21 9.25
CA ASP A 331 -11.18 -32.08 9.85
C ASP A 331 -9.83 -32.49 10.47
N ASN A 332 -8.70 -32.12 9.86
CA ASN A 332 -7.39 -32.06 10.52
C ASN A 332 -6.41 -31.15 9.77
N SER A 333 -6.15 -30.00 10.40
CA SER A 333 -4.94 -29.15 10.37
C SER A 333 -4.33 -28.78 9.00
N VAL A 334 -4.65 -27.57 8.52
CA VAL A 334 -3.87 -26.90 7.46
C VAL A 334 -2.80 -26.02 8.11
N ASP A 335 -1.54 -26.46 8.04
CA ASP A 335 -0.35 -25.67 8.35
C ASP A 335 -0.16 -24.58 7.29
N LEU A 336 -0.36 -23.31 7.69
CA LEU A 336 -0.34 -22.12 6.82
C LEU A 336 1.08 -21.62 6.46
N SER A 337 2.14 -22.37 6.81
CA SER A 337 3.50 -22.10 6.32
C SER A 337 3.79 -22.71 4.94
N ASP A 338 2.85 -23.49 4.41
CA ASP A 338 3.09 -24.31 3.23
C ASP A 338 2.54 -23.69 1.94
N THR A 339 3.44 -23.44 0.99
CA THR A 339 3.17 -22.91 -0.36
C THR A 339 2.21 -23.76 -1.21
N ARG A 340 1.71 -24.89 -0.69
CA ARG A 340 0.65 -25.72 -1.28
C ARG A 340 -0.65 -24.95 -1.53
N LEU A 341 -0.99 -23.94 -0.72
CA LEU A 341 -2.17 -23.09 -0.93
C LEU A 341 -2.17 -22.38 -2.30
N LEU A 342 -1.00 -21.95 -2.80
CA LEU A 342 -0.87 -21.36 -4.14
C LEU A 342 -0.99 -22.40 -5.26
N ILE A 343 -0.58 -23.65 -4.99
CA ILE A 343 -0.68 -24.79 -5.91
C ILE A 343 -2.14 -25.29 -5.97
N ASP A 344 -2.87 -25.26 -4.86
CA ASP A 344 -4.28 -25.65 -4.77
C ASP A 344 -5.23 -24.57 -5.31
N LEU A 345 -4.81 -23.30 -5.29
CA LEU A 345 -5.51 -22.18 -5.96
C LEU A 345 -5.35 -22.19 -7.49
N LEU A 346 -4.31 -22.84 -8.03
CA LEU A 346 -3.99 -22.84 -9.46
C LEU A 346 -5.09 -23.50 -10.31
N PRO A 347 -5.62 -24.68 -9.97
CA PRO A 347 -6.72 -25.33 -10.72
C PRO A 347 -8.00 -24.49 -10.75
N HIS A 348 -8.28 -23.75 -9.68
CA HIS A 348 -9.43 -22.83 -9.64
C HIS A 348 -9.21 -21.61 -10.54
N LEU A 349 -8.00 -21.05 -10.54
CA LEU A 349 -7.63 -19.97 -11.47
C LEU A 349 -7.61 -20.46 -12.94
N GLU A 350 -7.21 -21.71 -13.20
CA GLU A 350 -7.23 -22.35 -14.52
C GLU A 350 -8.65 -22.64 -15.01
N SER A 351 -9.55 -23.13 -14.14
CA SER A 351 -10.97 -23.31 -14.46
C SER A 351 -11.66 -21.97 -14.76
N ILE A 352 -11.31 -20.93 -14.01
CA ILE A 352 -11.76 -19.56 -14.29
C ILE A 352 -11.21 -19.09 -15.65
N TYR A 353 -9.93 -19.33 -15.96
CA TYR A 353 -9.30 -19.00 -17.24
C TYR A 353 -9.91 -19.75 -18.44
N TYR A 354 -10.19 -21.05 -18.30
CA TYR A 354 -10.77 -21.88 -19.36
C TYR A 354 -12.22 -21.46 -19.67
N ASN A 355 -12.99 -21.11 -18.63
CA ASN A 355 -14.35 -20.58 -18.79
C ASN A 355 -14.37 -19.15 -19.36
N LEU A 356 -13.34 -18.35 -19.10
CA LEU A 356 -13.13 -17.04 -19.74
C LEU A 356 -12.92 -17.19 -21.25
N LYS A 357 -12.05 -18.11 -21.68
CA LYS A 357 -11.74 -18.35 -23.11
C LYS A 357 -12.94 -18.89 -23.89
N LYS A 358 -13.72 -19.81 -23.29
CA LYS A 358 -14.93 -20.40 -23.90
C LYS A 358 -16.07 -19.38 -24.09
N LYS A 359 -16.11 -18.31 -23.29
CA LYS A 359 -17.07 -17.20 -23.45
C LYS A 359 -16.63 -16.18 -24.49
N GLU A 360 -15.32 -15.92 -24.65
CA GLU A 360 -14.78 -15.10 -25.73
C GLU A 360 -15.06 -15.71 -27.11
N ASP A 361 -14.85 -17.03 -27.26
CA ASP A 361 -15.11 -17.77 -28.51
C ASP A 361 -16.61 -17.85 -28.85
N LYS A 362 -17.50 -17.87 -27.84
CA LYS A 362 -18.96 -17.93 -28.04
C LYS A 362 -19.62 -16.59 -28.37
N HIS A 363 -18.98 -15.45 -28.10
CA HIS A 363 -19.63 -14.14 -28.24
C HIS A 363 -18.94 -13.21 -29.24
N GLY A 364 -17.85 -13.63 -29.89
CA GLY A 364 -17.25 -12.93 -31.04
C GLY A 364 -16.83 -11.48 -30.79
N LYS A 365 -16.84 -11.01 -29.54
CA LYS A 365 -16.49 -9.65 -29.17
C LYS A 365 -15.13 -9.65 -28.49
N LYS A 366 -14.10 -9.32 -29.27
CA LYS A 366 -12.86 -8.74 -28.74
C LYS A 366 -13.24 -7.39 -28.12
N ILE A 367 -13.31 -7.33 -26.79
CA ILE A 367 -13.43 -6.06 -26.07
C ILE A 367 -12.00 -5.49 -25.98
N GLN A 368 -11.80 -4.35 -26.65
CA GLN A 368 -10.53 -3.61 -26.74
C GLN A 368 -10.03 -3.10 -25.38
#